data_AF-A0A6A6HFV8-F1
#
_entry.id   AF-A0A6A6HFV8-F1
#
_cell.length_a   1.000
_cell.length_b   1.000
_cell.length_c   1.000
_cell.angle_alpha   90.00
_cell.angle_beta   90.00
_cell.angle_gamma   90.00
#
_symmetry.space_group_name_H-M   'P 1'
#
loop_
_entity.id
_entity.type
_entity.pdbx_description
1 polymer ?
#
loop_
_entity_poly.entity_id
_entity_poly.type
_entity_poly.pdbx_seq_one_letter_code
_entity_poly.pdbx_strand_id
1 'polypeptide(L)'
;MDSRFVVALSGEFGDYHVVFSSYGRRGESNRGLYDSAKIWEAARATSAASSFFEPIQIGEPSQTFLDGAVGRNNPVTILWDEARRLWPPQSGETMESTVQYVVSIGTGVPYPEPFGESLKQVFNTLKAAATETERTANQFVQDHADLVTKDGYYRLNVVHGLGDVGLEEAEKAGVIAAATARYGDDPYVRLMFEKLVAISQAPSSAPSVAPARGA
;
A
#
# COMPACT_ATOMS: atom_id res chain seq x y z
N MET A 1 18.09 8.75 -3.31
CA MET A 1 17.99 7.27 -3.24
C MET A 1 16.52 6.96 -3.11
N ASP A 2 16.02 6.01 -3.91
CA ASP A 2 14.63 5.61 -3.87
C ASP A 2 14.41 4.66 -2.68
N SER A 3 13.49 5.00 -1.79
CA SER A 3 13.09 4.17 -0.65
C SER A 3 11.85 3.36 -1.03
N ARG A 4 11.92 2.03 -0.90
CA ARG A 4 10.83 1.11 -1.23
C ARG A 4 10.63 0.12 -0.09
N PHE A 5 9.39 -0.31 0.11
CA PHE A 5 9.09 -1.38 1.05
C PHE A 5 7.85 -2.16 0.63
N VAL A 6 7.70 -3.35 1.21
CA VAL A 6 6.46 -4.14 1.20
C VAL A 6 6.09 -4.55 2.63
N VAL A 7 4.82 -4.90 2.84
CA VAL A 7 4.29 -5.25 4.16
C VAL A 7 3.83 -6.70 4.16
N ALA A 8 4.23 -7.45 5.17
CA ALA A 8 3.70 -8.79 5.43
C ALA A 8 3.17 -8.87 6.86
N LEU A 9 2.36 -9.87 7.16
CA LEU A 9 1.93 -10.19 8.52
C LEU A 9 2.80 -11.32 9.07
N SER A 10 3.21 -11.23 10.33
CA SER A 10 3.88 -12.35 11.01
C SER A 10 2.89 -13.51 11.21
N GLY A 11 3.32 -14.73 10.88
CA GLY A 11 2.56 -15.95 11.15
C GLY A 11 2.56 -16.32 12.63
N GLU A 12 3.56 -15.89 13.39
CA GLU A 12 3.67 -16.09 14.83
C GLU A 12 2.81 -15.09 15.63
N PHE A 13 2.64 -13.87 15.09
CA PHE A 13 1.88 -12.79 15.72
C PHE A 13 0.90 -12.18 14.71
N GLY A 14 -0.35 -12.68 14.73
CA GLY A 14 -1.37 -12.39 13.70
C GLY A 14 -1.88 -10.95 13.61
N ASP A 15 -1.38 -10.03 14.42
CA ASP A 15 -1.63 -8.58 14.38
C ASP A 15 -0.35 -7.75 14.16
N TYR A 16 0.80 -8.42 13.98
CA TYR A 16 2.10 -7.78 13.83
C TYR A 16 2.52 -7.68 12.36
N HIS A 17 2.53 -6.45 11.85
CA HIS A 17 3.00 -6.15 10.49
C HIS A 17 4.52 -5.99 10.45
N VAL A 18 5.14 -6.67 9.50
CA VAL A 18 6.58 -6.60 9.20
C VAL A 18 6.79 -5.84 7.90
N VAL A 19 7.72 -4.88 7.92
CA VAL A 19 8.07 -4.06 6.76
C VAL A 19 9.41 -4.55 6.21
N PHE A 20 9.40 -5.12 5.01
CA PHE A 20 10.61 -5.43 4.26
C PHE A 20 10.99 -4.21 3.43
N SER A 21 12.05 -3.50 3.82
CA SER A 21 12.48 -2.23 3.21
C SER A 21 13.81 -2.33 2.47
N SER A 22 13.99 -1.50 1.43
CA SER A 22 15.28 -1.32 0.71
C SER A 22 16.27 -0.41 1.43
N TYR A 23 15.91 0.07 2.62
CA TYR A 23 16.67 1.01 3.44
C TYR A 23 16.77 0.48 4.87
N GLY A 24 17.84 0.88 5.58
CA GLY A 24 18.07 0.46 6.95
C GLY A 24 17.08 1.12 7.93
N ARG A 25 16.46 0.32 8.79
CA ARG A 25 15.58 0.79 9.86
C ARG A 25 16.36 0.82 11.18
N ARG A 26 16.70 2.03 11.65
CA ARG A 26 17.49 2.22 12.88
C ARG A 26 16.68 1.75 14.11
N GLY A 27 17.33 0.99 14.99
CA GLY A 27 16.71 0.51 16.23
C GLY A 27 15.92 -0.80 16.10
N GLU A 28 15.85 -1.40 14.90
CA GLU A 28 15.22 -2.71 14.74
C GLU A 28 16.15 -3.85 15.13
N SER A 29 15.63 -4.79 15.92
CA SER A 29 16.35 -5.95 16.44
C SER A 29 16.57 -7.04 15.39
N ASN A 30 15.74 -7.10 14.35
CA ASN A 30 15.73 -8.20 13.37
C ASN A 30 16.53 -7.89 12.10
N ARG A 31 17.70 -7.24 12.24
CA ARG A 31 18.55 -6.86 11.08
C ARG A 31 18.96 -8.06 10.22
N GLY A 32 19.22 -9.21 10.85
CA GLY A 32 19.60 -10.43 10.13
C GLY A 32 18.55 -10.88 9.11
N LEU A 33 17.25 -10.73 9.41
CA LEU A 33 16.18 -10.99 8.45
C LEU A 33 16.23 -10.00 7.28
N TYR A 34 16.31 -8.70 7.57
CA TYR A 34 16.24 -7.66 6.53
C TYR A 34 17.49 -7.64 5.63
N ASP A 35 18.66 -7.95 6.18
CA ASP A 35 19.92 -7.98 5.43
C ASP A 35 20.04 -9.23 4.54
N SER A 36 19.28 -10.29 4.82
CA SER A 36 19.35 -11.58 4.09
C SER A 36 18.15 -11.87 3.20
N ALA A 37 16.99 -11.24 3.45
CA ALA A 37 15.78 -11.46 2.67
C ALA A 37 15.96 -11.07 1.20
N LYS A 38 15.60 -11.98 0.31
CA LYS A 38 15.62 -11.74 -1.14
C LYS A 38 14.36 -11.00 -1.56
N ILE A 39 14.45 -10.24 -2.65
CA ILE A 39 13.30 -9.50 -3.20
C ILE A 39 12.12 -10.42 -3.47
N TRP A 40 12.35 -11.64 -4.00
CA TRP A 40 11.26 -12.58 -4.28
C TRP A 40 10.64 -13.16 -3.01
N GLU A 41 11.40 -13.28 -1.91
CA GLU A 41 10.89 -13.74 -0.61
C GLU A 41 9.97 -12.69 -0.01
N ALA A 42 10.40 -11.42 0.00
CA ALA A 42 9.58 -10.30 0.42
C ALA A 42 8.31 -10.15 -0.45
N ALA A 43 8.44 -10.31 -1.77
CA ALA A 43 7.31 -10.28 -2.69
C ALA A 43 6.32 -11.42 -2.42
N ARG A 44 6.81 -12.64 -2.14
CA ARG A 44 5.95 -13.78 -1.78
C ARG A 44 5.29 -13.58 -0.42
N ALA A 45 5.99 -13.02 0.56
CA ALA A 45 5.45 -12.73 1.88
C ALA A 45 4.25 -11.79 1.81
N THR A 46 4.38 -10.67 1.08
CA THR A 46 3.27 -9.71 0.92
C THR A 46 2.11 -10.23 0.07
N SER A 47 2.26 -11.33 -0.69
CA SER A 47 1.22 -11.87 -1.56
C SER A 47 0.67 -13.23 -1.10
N ALA A 48 1.09 -13.73 0.06
CA ALA A 48 0.70 -15.04 0.59
C ALA A 48 -0.71 -15.01 1.20
N ALA A 49 -1.71 -14.65 0.39
CA ALA A 49 -3.07 -14.41 0.84
C ALA A 49 -3.66 -15.67 1.46
N SER A 50 -4.10 -15.56 2.71
CA SER A 50 -4.74 -16.65 3.44
C SER A 50 -5.95 -17.16 2.64
N SER A 51 -5.98 -18.46 2.34
CA SER A 51 -6.92 -19.19 1.46
C SER A 51 -6.50 -19.38 -0.01
N PHE A 52 -5.45 -18.70 -0.49
CA PHE A 52 -4.95 -18.86 -1.87
C PHE A 52 -3.54 -19.44 -1.94
N PHE A 53 -2.66 -18.97 -1.05
CA PHE A 53 -1.24 -19.33 -1.09
C PHE A 53 -0.74 -19.75 0.29
N GLU A 54 0.17 -20.73 0.30
CA GLU A 54 0.84 -21.13 1.53
C GLU A 54 1.75 -20.00 2.06
N PRO A 55 1.86 -19.86 3.40
CA PRO A 55 2.79 -18.94 4.04
C PRO A 55 4.24 -19.20 3.60
N ILE A 56 5.09 -18.18 3.67
CA ILE A 56 6.52 -18.32 3.40
C ILE A 56 7.34 -18.24 4.69
N GLN A 57 8.44 -18.99 4.73
CA GLN A 57 9.42 -18.94 5.78
C GLN A 57 10.67 -18.20 5.30
N ILE A 58 11.16 -17.21 6.06
CA ILE A 58 12.30 -16.36 5.69
C ILE A 58 13.24 -16.18 6.89
N GLY A 59 14.55 -16.17 6.62
CA GLY A 59 15.60 -15.84 7.58
C GLY A 59 16.10 -17.02 8.43
N GLU A 60 17.09 -16.74 9.28
CA GLU A 60 17.64 -17.67 10.27
C GLU A 60 17.78 -16.95 11.64
N PRO A 61 17.05 -17.37 12.69
CA PRO A 61 16.04 -18.43 12.69
C PRO A 61 14.83 -18.10 11.79
N SER A 62 14.24 -19.15 11.23
CA SER A 62 13.12 -19.05 10.29
C SER A 62 11.91 -18.40 10.95
N GLN A 63 11.31 -17.42 10.26
CA GLN A 63 10.09 -16.72 10.64
C GLN A 63 9.04 -16.89 9.55
N THR A 64 7.77 -17.05 9.94
CA THR A 64 6.65 -17.29 9.03
C THR A 64 5.99 -15.97 8.64
N PHE A 65 5.65 -15.81 7.37
CA PHE A 65 5.00 -14.62 6.85
C PHE A 65 3.78 -14.96 6.00
N LEU A 66 2.75 -14.14 6.16
CA LEU A 66 1.47 -14.16 5.47
C LEU A 66 1.26 -12.81 4.76
N ASP A 67 0.31 -12.76 3.84
CA ASP A 67 -0.09 -11.50 3.20
C ASP A 67 -0.52 -10.43 4.21
N GLY A 68 -0.03 -9.21 4.00
CA GLY A 68 -0.40 -8.04 4.80
C GLY A 68 -1.86 -7.61 4.63
N ALA A 69 -2.58 -8.13 3.63
CA ALA A 69 -3.99 -7.86 3.36
C ALA A 69 -4.93 -8.40 4.44
N VAL A 70 -4.46 -9.30 5.33
CA VAL A 70 -5.21 -9.67 6.54
C VAL A 70 -5.24 -8.48 7.49
N GLY A 71 -6.29 -7.66 7.36
CA GLY A 71 -6.59 -6.55 8.27
C GLY A 71 -6.00 -5.18 7.90
N ARG A 72 -5.09 -5.07 6.90
CA ARG A 72 -4.55 -3.79 6.39
C ARG A 72 -4.15 -3.85 4.91
N ASN A 73 -5.12 -3.91 4.01
CA ASN A 73 -4.87 -3.93 2.56
C ASN A 73 -4.63 -2.52 1.97
N ASN A 74 -4.75 -1.46 2.79
CA ASN A 74 -4.22 -0.13 2.47
C ASN A 74 -3.02 0.21 3.37
N PRO A 75 -1.78 0.23 2.84
CA PRO A 75 -0.59 0.49 3.66
C PRO A 75 -0.37 1.97 3.95
N VAL A 76 -1.31 2.88 3.66
CA VAL A 76 -1.08 4.35 3.76
C VAL A 76 -0.63 4.81 5.15
N THR A 77 -1.12 4.18 6.22
CA THR A 77 -0.70 4.49 7.59
C THR A 77 0.74 4.04 7.86
N ILE A 78 1.10 2.83 7.40
CA ILE A 78 2.47 2.29 7.47
C ILE A 78 3.42 3.14 6.63
N LEU A 79 2.99 3.55 5.43
CA LEU A 79 3.73 4.46 4.54
C LEU A 79 4.03 5.79 5.24
N TRP A 80 3.03 6.36 5.92
CA TRP A 80 3.19 7.63 6.62
C TRP A 80 4.18 7.52 7.78
N ASP A 81 4.10 6.45 8.56
CA ASP A 81 5.04 6.19 9.65
C ASP A 81 6.48 5.96 9.15
N GLU A 82 6.63 5.22 8.05
CA GLU A 82 7.93 5.00 7.42
C GLU A 82 8.50 6.28 6.81
N ALA A 83 7.66 7.11 6.20
CA ALA A 83 8.06 8.42 5.71
C ALA A 83 8.55 9.31 6.86
N ARG A 84 7.83 9.34 8.00
CA ARG A 84 8.23 10.10 9.19
C ARG A 84 9.54 9.60 9.79
N ARG A 85 9.79 8.29 9.74
CA ARG A 85 11.05 7.68 10.17
C ARG A 85 12.22 8.10 9.28
N LEU A 86 12.02 8.10 7.96
CA LEU A 86 13.06 8.42 6.98
C LEU A 86 13.36 9.91 6.88
N TRP A 87 12.31 10.72 6.93
CA TRP A 87 12.36 12.17 6.76
C TRP A 87 11.65 12.83 7.95
N PRO A 88 12.26 12.78 9.15
CA PRO A 88 11.70 13.42 10.31
C PRO A 88 11.58 14.94 10.06
N PRO A 89 10.44 15.57 10.39
CA PRO A 89 10.28 17.01 10.27
C PRO A 89 11.34 17.77 11.08
N GLN A 90 11.78 18.92 10.59
CA GLN A 90 12.69 19.77 11.35
C GLN A 90 11.95 20.47 12.51
N SER A 91 12.70 21.08 13.42
CA SER A 91 12.12 21.82 14.54
C SER A 91 11.17 22.91 14.04
N GLY A 92 9.89 22.79 14.40
CA GLY A 92 8.83 23.73 14.01
C GLY A 92 8.08 23.35 12.73
N GLU A 93 8.46 22.26 12.06
CA GLU A 93 7.72 21.69 10.92
C GLU A 93 6.83 20.53 11.38
N THR A 94 5.79 20.23 10.59
CA THR A 94 4.98 19.02 10.74
C THR A 94 5.27 18.05 9.59
N MET A 95 4.83 16.81 9.73
CA MET A 95 4.93 15.86 8.61
C MET A 95 4.03 16.33 7.45
N GLU A 96 2.86 16.85 7.80
CA GLU A 96 1.89 17.43 6.90
C GLU A 96 2.44 18.65 6.17
N SER A 97 3.35 19.44 6.74
CA SER A 97 3.96 20.58 6.03
C SER A 97 5.06 20.16 5.07
N THR A 98 5.77 19.07 5.37
CA THR A 98 6.95 18.61 4.62
C THR A 98 6.62 17.64 3.49
N VAL A 99 5.65 16.74 3.68
CA VAL A 99 5.19 15.84 2.62
C VAL A 99 4.45 16.65 1.57
N GLN A 100 4.95 16.66 0.35
CA GLN A 100 4.29 17.36 -0.74
C GLN A 100 2.98 16.67 -1.11
N TYR A 101 3.05 15.37 -1.44
CA TYR A 101 1.90 14.60 -1.89
C TYR A 101 2.00 13.13 -1.46
N VAL A 102 0.84 12.52 -1.22
CA VAL A 102 0.66 11.08 -1.03
C VAL A 102 -0.33 10.59 -2.10
N VAL A 103 0.09 9.59 -2.88
CA VAL A 103 -0.77 8.93 -3.87
C VAL A 103 -1.04 7.52 -3.39
N SER A 104 -2.31 7.22 -3.10
CA SER A 104 -2.79 5.90 -2.72
C SER A 104 -3.58 5.29 -3.88
N ILE A 105 -3.14 4.14 -4.37
CA ILE A 105 -3.77 3.43 -5.50
C ILE A 105 -4.48 2.19 -4.96
N GLY A 106 -5.77 2.08 -5.24
CA GLY A 106 -6.61 0.93 -4.90
C GLY A 106 -6.79 -0.01 -6.09
N THR A 107 -7.13 -1.26 -5.79
CA THR A 107 -7.38 -2.34 -6.77
C THR A 107 -8.85 -2.50 -7.13
N GLY A 108 -9.69 -1.52 -6.79
CA GLY A 108 -11.13 -1.54 -6.96
C GLY A 108 -11.92 -1.99 -5.75
N VAL A 109 -13.24 -1.94 -5.88
CA VAL A 109 -14.20 -2.39 -4.86
C VAL A 109 -15.09 -3.49 -5.46
N PRO A 110 -15.19 -4.69 -4.85
CA PRO A 110 -16.05 -5.77 -5.34
C PRO A 110 -17.53 -5.42 -5.14
N TYR A 111 -18.40 -5.94 -6.01
CA TYR A 111 -19.85 -5.75 -5.94
C TYR A 111 -20.52 -7.04 -5.41
N PRO A 112 -21.56 -6.95 -4.57
CA PRO A 112 -22.27 -8.12 -4.08
C PRO A 112 -23.12 -8.78 -5.18
N GLU A 113 -22.55 -9.72 -5.93
CA GLU A 113 -23.30 -10.68 -6.74
C GLU A 113 -23.21 -12.10 -6.15
N PRO A 114 -24.21 -12.97 -6.37
CA PRO A 114 -24.22 -14.33 -5.84
C PRO A 114 -23.25 -15.24 -6.62
N PHE A 115 -22.09 -15.52 -6.03
CA PHE A 115 -21.16 -16.55 -6.51
C PHE A 115 -21.52 -17.96 -6.02
N GLY A 116 -21.04 -19.00 -6.71
CA GLY A 116 -21.15 -20.41 -6.31
C GLY A 116 -20.48 -20.71 -4.95
N GLU A 117 -20.86 -21.82 -4.30
CA GLU A 117 -20.48 -22.11 -2.90
C GLU A 117 -18.97 -22.13 -2.61
N SER A 118 -18.13 -22.57 -3.55
CA SER A 118 -16.67 -22.59 -3.41
C SER A 118 -16.02 -21.20 -3.46
N LEU A 119 -16.62 -20.26 -4.20
CA LEU A 119 -16.08 -18.91 -4.40
C LEU A 119 -16.61 -17.90 -3.37
N LYS A 120 -17.63 -18.28 -2.58
CA LYS A 120 -18.19 -17.42 -1.52
C LYS A 120 -17.15 -17.01 -0.47
N GLN A 121 -16.23 -17.91 -0.10
CA GLN A 121 -15.20 -17.61 0.91
C GLN A 121 -14.20 -16.58 0.38
N VAL A 122 -13.71 -16.79 -0.84
CA VAL A 122 -12.84 -15.85 -1.56
C VAL A 122 -13.49 -14.48 -1.69
N PHE A 123 -14.73 -14.44 -2.17
CA PHE A 123 -15.48 -13.20 -2.32
C PHE A 123 -15.67 -12.46 -1.00
N ASN A 124 -15.95 -13.16 0.10
CA ASN A 124 -16.08 -12.55 1.42
C ASN A 124 -14.76 -11.97 1.91
N THR A 125 -13.64 -12.67 1.70
CA THR A 125 -12.30 -12.16 2.01
C THR A 125 -12.00 -10.90 1.20
N LEU A 126 -12.31 -10.90 -0.09
CA LEU A 126 -12.16 -9.74 -0.98
C LEU A 126 -12.99 -8.54 -0.52
N LYS A 127 -14.27 -8.77 -0.22
CA LYS A 127 -15.17 -7.73 0.27
C LYS A 127 -14.67 -7.18 1.60
N ALA A 128 -14.22 -8.03 2.53
CA ALA A 128 -13.67 -7.60 3.80
C ALA A 128 -12.40 -6.76 3.61
N ALA A 129 -11.48 -7.21 2.74
CA ALA A 129 -10.25 -6.49 2.43
C ALA A 129 -10.52 -5.13 1.77
N ALA A 130 -11.41 -5.06 0.77
CA ALA A 130 -11.80 -3.80 0.14
C ALA A 130 -12.50 -2.85 1.11
N THR A 131 -13.40 -3.37 1.97
CA THR A 131 -14.07 -2.57 3.01
C THR A 131 -13.06 -1.99 3.99
N GLU A 132 -12.09 -2.80 4.44
CA GLU A 132 -11.01 -2.34 5.33
C GLU A 132 -10.13 -1.31 4.63
N THR A 133 -9.76 -1.54 3.36
CA THR A 133 -8.94 -0.63 2.55
C THR A 133 -9.54 0.78 2.50
N GLU A 134 -10.84 0.86 2.23
CA GLU A 134 -11.57 2.12 2.16
C GLU A 134 -11.79 2.74 3.55
N ARG A 135 -12.01 1.93 4.59
CA ARG A 135 -12.05 2.41 5.98
C ARG A 135 -10.72 3.07 6.36
N THR A 136 -9.60 2.45 6.04
CA THR A 136 -8.25 2.97 6.32
C THR A 136 -7.95 4.22 5.50
N ALA A 137 -8.38 4.28 4.23
CA ALA A 137 -8.28 5.50 3.43
C ALA A 137 -9.08 6.66 4.05
N ASN A 138 -10.32 6.41 4.46
CA ASN A 138 -11.18 7.41 5.09
C ASN A 138 -10.62 7.88 6.43
N GLN A 139 -10.12 6.96 7.26
CA GLN A 139 -9.49 7.31 8.53
C GLN A 139 -8.25 8.18 8.30
N PHE A 140 -7.40 7.84 7.33
CA PHE A 140 -6.23 8.64 6.98
C PHE A 140 -6.59 10.08 6.57
N VAL A 141 -7.68 10.27 5.83
CA VAL A 141 -8.19 11.61 5.48
C VAL A 141 -8.61 12.40 6.71
N GLN A 142 -9.26 11.75 7.69
CA GLN A 142 -9.66 12.41 8.94
C GLN A 142 -8.45 12.79 9.79
N ASP A 143 -7.48 11.88 9.93
CA ASP A 143 -6.31 12.06 10.78
C ASP A 143 -5.32 13.09 10.19
N HIS A 144 -5.29 13.23 8.86
CA HIS A 144 -4.39 14.13 8.13
C HIS A 144 -5.15 15.19 7.33
N ALA A 145 -6.16 15.81 7.94
CA ALA A 145 -7.00 16.83 7.31
C ALA A 145 -6.19 18.00 6.73
N ASP A 146 -5.08 18.40 7.36
CA ASP A 146 -4.21 19.47 6.85
C ASP A 146 -3.53 19.10 5.54
N LEU A 147 -3.07 17.84 5.40
CA LEU A 147 -2.51 17.32 4.16
C LEU A 147 -3.54 17.33 3.02
N VAL A 148 -4.78 16.97 3.34
CA VAL A 148 -5.89 16.96 2.37
C VAL A 148 -6.28 18.37 1.96
N THR A 149 -6.38 19.29 2.93
CA THR A 149 -6.76 20.69 2.71
C THR A 149 -5.78 21.42 1.80
N LYS A 150 -4.50 21.06 1.84
CA LYS A 150 -3.46 21.60 0.95
C LYS A 150 -3.33 20.86 -0.39
N ASP A 151 -4.30 20.01 -0.77
CA ASP A 151 -4.30 19.22 -2.01
C ASP A 151 -3.13 18.21 -2.07
N GLY A 152 -2.77 17.66 -0.91
CA GLY A 152 -1.62 16.77 -0.69
C GLY A 152 -1.91 15.28 -0.65
N TYR A 153 -3.18 14.84 -0.75
CA TYR A 153 -3.55 13.42 -0.72
C TYR A 153 -4.48 13.07 -1.88
N TYR A 154 -4.08 12.04 -2.64
CA TYR A 154 -4.82 11.56 -3.81
C TYR A 154 -5.10 10.08 -3.67
N ARG A 155 -6.38 9.70 -3.69
CA ARG A 155 -6.83 8.31 -3.69
C ARG A 155 -7.39 7.97 -5.07
N LEU A 156 -6.68 7.11 -5.78
CA LEU A 156 -7.09 6.59 -7.08
C LEU A 156 -7.65 5.18 -6.88
N ASN A 157 -8.95 4.98 -7.08
CA ASN A 157 -9.55 3.67 -6.91
C ASN A 157 -10.72 3.45 -7.89
N VAL A 158 -10.74 2.31 -8.57
CA VAL A 158 -11.78 1.96 -9.55
C VAL A 158 -13.03 1.47 -8.81
N VAL A 159 -13.95 2.40 -8.54
CA VAL A 159 -15.16 2.11 -7.75
C VAL A 159 -16.27 1.37 -8.52
N HIS A 160 -16.19 1.30 -9.86
CA HIS A 160 -17.21 0.69 -10.70
C HIS A 160 -16.61 -0.14 -11.84
N GLY A 161 -17.15 -1.35 -12.07
CA GLY A 161 -16.80 -2.20 -13.22
C GLY A 161 -15.81 -3.32 -12.92
N LEU A 162 -15.28 -3.39 -11.69
CA LEU A 162 -14.47 -4.51 -11.19
C LEU A 162 -15.23 -5.42 -10.22
N GLY A 163 -16.54 -5.19 -10.08
CA GLY A 163 -17.36 -5.83 -9.06
C GLY A 163 -17.38 -7.36 -9.13
N ASP A 164 -17.30 -7.89 -10.35
CA ASP A 164 -17.46 -9.31 -10.67
C ASP A 164 -16.13 -9.99 -11.05
N VAL A 165 -15.00 -9.39 -10.70
CA VAL A 165 -13.66 -9.94 -10.99
C VAL A 165 -13.03 -10.46 -9.69
N GLY A 166 -12.91 -11.78 -9.58
CA GLY A 166 -12.23 -12.47 -8.49
C GLY A 166 -10.71 -12.34 -8.55
N LEU A 167 -10.01 -12.66 -7.45
CA LEU A 167 -8.54 -12.59 -7.36
C LEU A 167 -7.86 -13.63 -8.24
N GLU A 168 -8.53 -14.76 -8.44
CA GLU A 168 -8.08 -15.91 -9.21
C GLU A 168 -8.34 -15.78 -10.73
N GLU A 169 -9.19 -14.84 -11.15
CA GLU A 169 -9.66 -14.71 -12.53
C GLU A 169 -8.69 -13.88 -13.40
N ALA A 170 -7.44 -14.31 -13.46
CA ALA A 170 -6.39 -13.63 -14.24
C ALA A 170 -6.76 -13.49 -15.73
N GLU A 171 -7.60 -14.37 -16.27
CA GLU A 171 -8.14 -14.30 -17.62
C GLU A 171 -9.05 -13.08 -17.88
N LYS A 172 -9.59 -12.44 -16.84
CA LYS A 172 -10.40 -11.21 -16.94
C LYS A 172 -9.57 -9.93 -17.07
N ALA A 173 -8.27 -10.03 -17.37
CA ALA A 173 -7.39 -8.88 -17.60
C ALA A 173 -7.97 -7.83 -18.58
N GLY A 174 -8.70 -8.27 -19.61
CA GLY A 174 -9.38 -7.36 -20.54
C GLY A 174 -10.49 -6.53 -19.90
N VAL A 175 -11.26 -7.12 -18.97
CA VAL A 175 -12.30 -6.41 -18.19
C VAL A 175 -11.64 -5.40 -17.25
N ILE A 176 -10.56 -5.80 -16.59
CA ILE A 176 -9.79 -4.91 -15.70
C ILE A 176 -9.28 -3.69 -16.49
N ALA A 177 -8.66 -3.93 -17.65
CA ALA A 177 -8.17 -2.85 -18.51
C ALA A 177 -9.30 -1.91 -18.96
N ALA A 178 -10.45 -2.44 -19.38
CA ALA A 178 -11.59 -1.64 -19.81
C ALA A 178 -12.20 -0.80 -18.66
N ALA A 179 -12.35 -1.40 -17.48
CA ALA A 179 -12.87 -0.71 -16.30
C ALA A 179 -11.93 0.41 -15.84
N THR A 180 -10.62 0.15 -15.81
CA THR A 180 -9.59 1.14 -15.48
C THR A 180 -9.51 2.26 -16.52
N ALA A 181 -9.62 1.96 -17.81
CA ALA A 181 -9.67 2.97 -18.87
C ALA A 181 -10.89 3.89 -18.69
N ARG A 182 -12.08 3.31 -18.46
CA ARG A 182 -13.29 4.08 -18.17
C ARG A 182 -13.14 4.94 -16.92
N TYR A 183 -12.50 4.43 -15.87
CA TYR A 183 -12.20 5.21 -14.67
C TYR A 183 -11.28 6.40 -14.98
N GLY A 184 -10.24 6.18 -15.78
CA GLY A 184 -9.34 7.24 -16.22
C GLY A 184 -9.97 8.26 -17.16
N ASP A 185 -11.10 7.93 -17.80
CA ASP A 185 -11.86 8.85 -18.66
C ASP A 185 -12.84 9.73 -17.88
N ASP A 186 -13.09 9.44 -16.60
CA ASP A 186 -13.89 10.29 -15.74
C ASP A 186 -13.27 11.70 -15.65
N PRO A 187 -14.02 12.78 -15.89
CA PRO A 187 -13.48 14.13 -15.90
C PRO A 187 -12.75 14.53 -14.61
N TYR A 188 -13.24 14.09 -13.44
CA TYR A 188 -12.60 14.40 -12.16
C TYR A 188 -11.29 13.64 -11.98
N VAL A 189 -11.27 12.38 -12.44
CA VAL A 189 -10.05 11.54 -12.40
C VAL A 189 -9.00 12.09 -13.37
N ARG A 190 -9.39 12.54 -14.58
CA ARG A 190 -8.47 13.19 -15.52
C ARG A 190 -7.83 14.44 -14.93
N LEU A 191 -8.62 15.31 -14.30
CA LEU A 191 -8.10 16.50 -13.62
C LEU A 191 -7.11 16.13 -12.52
N MET A 192 -7.37 15.07 -11.76
CA MET A 192 -6.45 14.55 -10.76
C MET A 192 -5.13 14.07 -11.38
N PHE A 193 -5.19 13.33 -12.50
CA PHE A 193 -4.00 12.91 -13.22
C PHE A 193 -3.20 14.08 -13.78
N GLU A 194 -3.86 15.08 -14.37
CA GLU A 194 -3.20 16.29 -14.88
C GLU A 194 -2.43 17.01 -13.77
N LYS A 195 -3.03 17.15 -12.58
CA LYS A 195 -2.34 17.70 -11.39
C LYS A 195 -1.11 16.88 -11.02
N LEU A 196 -1.25 15.55 -10.91
CA LEU A 196 -0.16 14.64 -10.54
C LEU A 196 0.98 14.67 -11.57
N VAL A 197 0.67 14.74 -12.87
CA VAL A 197 1.65 14.87 -13.94
C VAL A 197 2.39 16.20 -13.82
N ALA A 198 1.67 17.31 -13.64
CA ALA A 198 2.27 18.63 -13.45
C ALA A 198 3.23 18.65 -12.24
N ILE A 199 2.84 18.01 -11.14
CA ILE A 199 3.68 17.83 -9.94
C ILE A 199 4.96 17.05 -10.29
N SER A 200 4.84 15.93 -11.00
CA SER A 200 6.00 15.09 -11.34
C SER A 200 7.02 15.78 -12.26
N GLN A 201 6.58 16.80 -12.99
CA GLN A 201 7.39 17.59 -13.92
C GLN A 201 7.90 18.90 -13.32
N ALA A 202 7.37 19.32 -12.17
CA ALA A 202 7.80 20.54 -11.51
C ALA A 202 9.27 20.42 -11.06
N PRO A 203 10.09 21.47 -11.23
CA PRO A 203 11.45 21.44 -10.73
C PRO A 203 11.43 21.24 -9.21
N SER A 204 12.19 20.26 -8.71
CA SER A 204 12.31 20.00 -7.28
C SER A 204 12.78 21.27 -6.55
N SER A 205 11.89 21.90 -5.79
CA SER A 205 12.22 22.99 -4.87
C SER A 205 12.81 22.48 -3.55
N ALA A 206 12.88 21.16 -3.35
CA ALA A 206 13.43 20.56 -2.14
C ALA A 206 14.96 20.69 -2.12
N PRO A 207 15.56 21.20 -1.02
CA PRO A 207 17.00 21.12 -0.82
C PRO A 207 17.41 19.64 -0.80
N SER A 208 18.59 19.34 -1.36
CA SER A 208 19.23 18.03 -1.28
C SER A 208 19.44 17.62 0.18
N VAL A 209 18.47 16.94 0.78
CA VAL A 209 18.66 16.28 2.08
C VAL A 209 19.44 15.01 1.79
N ALA A 210 20.76 15.07 1.96
CA ALA A 210 21.57 13.87 2.02
C ALA A 210 21.06 13.03 3.19
N PRO A 211 20.80 11.72 3.02
CA PRO A 211 20.47 10.86 4.15
C PRO A 211 21.60 10.97 5.17
N ALA A 212 21.25 11.07 6.45
CA ALA A 212 22.22 11.13 7.54
C ALA A 212 23.24 10.00 7.34
N ARG A 213 24.50 10.37 7.07
CA ARG A 213 25.59 9.40 6.94
C ARG A 213 25.67 8.67 8.28
N GLY A 214 25.45 7.36 8.26
CA GLY A 214 25.68 6.51 9.41
C GLY A 214 27.14 6.61 9.83
N ALA A 215 27.35 6.90 11.11
CA ALA A 215 28.56 6.54 11.84
C ALA A 215 28.33 5.17 12.47
#